data_AF-A0A1H8BS10-F1
#
_entry.id   AF-A0A1H8BS10-F1
#
_cell.length_a   1.000
_cell.length_b   1.000
_cell.length_c   1.000
_cell.angle_alpha   90.00
_cell.angle_beta   90.00
_cell.angle_gamma   90.00
#
_symmetry.space_group_name_H-M   'P 1'
#
loop_
_entity.id
_entity.type
_entity.pdbx_description
1 polymer ?
#
loop_
_entity_poly.entity_id
_entity_poly.type
_entity_poly.pdbx_seq_one_letter_code
_entity_poly.pdbx_strand_id
1 'polypeptide(L)'
;MIDFEVLAASARHEGIEHFGVGVVVRDRSGRVLLIRRAAHDDLPGLWEYPGGGREDGEAVDAGAARELAEETGLTGLQLEYARTLDYINQSGRRVRQFVFTTVVEDGTAVVLSDDHDGQQWARPDALPQTGDGQRQVITWLAERLAAPGWRPVGGHLTTIARPATYGSFLVTDPAGRILGLRSATDPDIWDFPGGMVEKGESPFEAAVREAREELGLDLPAENPRALRRRLVAVIHTQADADYPVPVVGHVFDGGTLTAEQQARIRLDPAEHTEFRFETAHDWRHHMGLGHYQRLRQVLRAHRCARPLYLERPAPLGDDFEGVLVLVTDPAGRLLMHLRDTGPGPWPGYWTPPGGWREGDESAEEAAVREVREEAGIEITGLRTLPAPHPDHGLPLTRVLHTVWNGSEKDLQLGDEGQALRLVPMDEVLGLHVPPYLQHYLPLLTGSRPEGVRS
;
A
#
# COMPACT_ATOMS: atom_id res chain seq x y z
N MET A 1 -5.76 14.07 -10.56
CA MET A 1 -6.92 14.86 -11.02
C MET A 1 -7.97 14.94 -9.92
N ILE A 2 -8.68 16.07 -9.81
CA ILE A 2 -9.88 16.20 -8.98
C ILE A 2 -11.00 15.44 -9.69
N ASP A 3 -11.75 14.64 -8.95
CA ASP A 3 -12.91 13.96 -9.49
C ASP A 3 -14.17 14.78 -9.19
N PHE A 4 -14.57 15.60 -10.16
CA PHE A 4 -15.72 16.48 -10.00
C PHE A 4 -17.05 15.72 -9.93
N GLU A 5 -17.10 14.49 -10.43
CA GLU A 5 -18.32 13.65 -10.30
C GLU A 5 -18.54 13.22 -8.85
N VAL A 6 -17.47 12.90 -8.10
CA VAL A 6 -17.56 12.65 -6.65
C VAL A 6 -18.01 13.91 -5.91
N LEU A 7 -17.48 15.09 -6.27
CA LEU A 7 -17.90 16.34 -5.65
C LEU A 7 -19.37 16.68 -5.95
N ALA A 8 -19.82 16.45 -7.19
CA ALA A 8 -21.21 16.65 -7.59
C ALA A 8 -22.15 15.64 -6.89
N ALA A 9 -21.74 14.38 -6.74
CA ALA A 9 -22.50 13.37 -6.01
C ALA A 9 -22.64 13.74 -4.51
N SER A 10 -21.56 14.18 -3.86
CA SER A 10 -21.60 14.69 -2.48
C SER A 10 -22.56 15.87 -2.34
N ALA A 11 -22.47 16.84 -3.26
CA ALA A 11 -23.33 18.01 -3.26
C ALA A 11 -24.82 17.65 -3.38
N ARG A 12 -25.18 16.67 -4.24
CA ARG A 12 -26.56 16.18 -4.34
C ARG A 12 -27.03 15.57 -3.01
N HIS A 13 -26.17 14.83 -2.30
CA HIS A 13 -26.48 14.30 -0.98
C HIS A 13 -26.70 15.41 0.07
N GLU A 14 -26.02 16.54 -0.08
CA GLU A 14 -26.19 17.73 0.75
C GLU A 14 -27.43 18.57 0.37
N GLY A 15 -28.23 18.12 -0.61
CA GLY A 15 -29.46 18.75 -1.08
C GLY A 15 -29.24 19.91 -2.04
N ILE A 16 -28.11 19.93 -2.75
CA ILE A 16 -27.90 20.83 -3.89
C ILE A 16 -28.70 20.33 -5.09
N GLU A 17 -29.43 21.24 -5.73
CA GLU A 17 -30.35 20.95 -6.84
C GLU A 17 -29.73 21.26 -8.20
N HIS A 18 -28.86 22.27 -8.28
CA HIS A 18 -28.23 22.74 -9.51
C HIS A 18 -26.74 23.03 -9.34
N PHE A 19 -26.00 22.92 -10.44
CA PHE A 19 -24.57 23.20 -10.47
C PHE A 19 -24.27 24.39 -11.36
N GLY A 20 -23.41 25.28 -10.86
CA GLY A 20 -22.84 26.37 -11.64
C GLY A 20 -21.32 26.24 -11.72
N VAL A 21 -20.72 27.05 -12.55
CA VAL A 21 -19.27 27.21 -12.67
C VAL A 21 -18.92 28.70 -12.66
N GLY A 22 -17.70 29.04 -12.29
CA GLY A 22 -17.23 30.42 -12.39
C GLY A 22 -15.72 30.52 -12.32
N VAL A 23 -15.15 31.59 -12.85
CA VAL A 23 -13.70 31.77 -12.99
C VAL A 23 -13.27 33.13 -12.48
N VAL A 24 -12.51 33.14 -11.38
CA VAL A 24 -11.81 34.34 -10.91
C VAL A 24 -10.53 34.51 -11.72
N VAL A 25 -10.62 35.25 -12.83
CA VAL A 25 -9.48 35.60 -13.69
C VAL A 25 -8.68 36.71 -13.02
N ARG A 26 -7.38 36.49 -12.85
CA ARG A 26 -6.44 37.45 -12.26
C ARG A 26 -5.41 37.91 -13.29
N ASP A 27 -4.95 39.15 -13.19
CA ASP A 27 -3.77 39.58 -13.91
C ASP A 27 -2.50 39.41 -13.05
N ARG A 28 -1.31 39.65 -13.62
CA ARG A 28 -0.04 39.57 -12.88
C ARG A 28 0.09 40.61 -11.78
N SER A 29 -0.64 41.72 -11.91
CA SER A 29 -0.80 42.74 -10.87
C SER A 29 -1.77 42.34 -9.74
N GLY A 30 -2.41 41.17 -9.81
CA GLY A 30 -3.32 40.64 -8.79
C GLY A 30 -4.72 41.27 -8.79
N ARG A 31 -5.08 42.03 -9.84
CA ARG A 31 -6.44 42.52 -10.05
C ARG A 31 -7.29 41.38 -10.62
N VAL A 32 -8.59 41.45 -10.34
CA VAL A 32 -9.59 40.47 -10.78
C VAL A 32 -10.44 41.07 -11.88
N LEU A 33 -10.66 40.31 -12.96
CA LEU A 33 -11.62 40.66 -13.99
C LEU A 33 -13.04 40.57 -13.42
N LEU A 34 -13.79 41.65 -13.55
CA LEU A 34 -15.22 41.68 -13.32
C LEU A 34 -15.94 42.15 -14.57
N ILE A 35 -17.07 41.52 -14.84
CA ILE A 35 -18.03 41.87 -15.90
C ILE A 35 -19.32 42.36 -15.25
N ARG A 36 -20.04 43.27 -15.92
CA ARG A 36 -21.26 43.88 -15.40
C ARG A 36 -22.46 43.40 -16.21
N ARG A 37 -23.45 42.86 -15.52
CA ARG A 37 -24.70 42.37 -16.11
C ARG A 37 -25.44 43.50 -16.82
N ALA A 38 -25.84 43.25 -18.06
CA ALA A 38 -26.53 44.22 -18.90
C ALA A 38 -27.92 44.57 -18.35
N ALA A 39 -28.47 45.71 -18.76
CA ALA A 39 -29.76 46.20 -18.26
C ALA A 39 -30.97 45.28 -18.54
N HIS A 40 -30.86 44.39 -19.53
CA HIS A 40 -31.91 43.46 -19.92
C HIS A 40 -31.79 42.08 -19.28
N ASP A 41 -30.72 41.86 -18.52
CA ASP A 41 -30.42 40.62 -17.84
C ASP A 41 -30.94 40.66 -16.38
N ASP A 42 -30.98 39.50 -15.74
CA ASP A 42 -31.28 39.33 -14.33
C ASP A 42 -30.32 40.15 -13.44
N LEU A 43 -30.80 40.76 -12.35
CA LEU A 43 -29.97 41.59 -11.45
C LEU A 43 -29.06 42.63 -12.16
N PRO A 44 -29.65 43.54 -12.97
CA PRO A 44 -28.90 44.42 -13.86
C PRO A 44 -27.95 45.36 -13.10
N GLY A 45 -26.77 45.61 -13.67
CA GLY A 45 -25.77 46.53 -13.13
C GLY A 45 -24.89 45.97 -12.01
N LEU A 46 -25.14 44.74 -11.55
CA LEU A 46 -24.27 44.03 -10.63
C LEU A 46 -22.99 43.59 -11.34
N TRP A 47 -21.86 43.67 -10.64
CA TRP A 47 -20.58 43.17 -11.13
C TRP A 47 -20.31 41.75 -10.63
N GLU A 48 -19.71 40.93 -11.48
CA GLU A 48 -19.36 39.55 -11.17
C GLU A 48 -18.10 39.06 -11.86
N TYR A 49 -17.52 37.97 -11.34
CA TYR A 49 -16.55 37.21 -12.12
C TYR A 49 -17.30 36.34 -13.15
N PRO A 50 -16.68 36.03 -14.31
CA PRO A 50 -17.31 35.23 -15.34
C PRO A 50 -17.82 33.87 -14.83
N GLY A 51 -19.01 33.45 -15.23
CA GLY A 51 -19.56 32.15 -14.87
C GLY A 51 -21.07 32.01 -15.09
N GLY A 52 -21.50 30.77 -15.28
CA GLY A 52 -22.89 30.44 -15.55
C GLY A 52 -23.31 29.06 -15.05
N GLY A 53 -24.42 28.57 -15.60
CA GLY A 53 -24.95 27.24 -15.28
C GLY A 53 -24.14 26.13 -15.94
N ARG A 54 -23.96 25.01 -15.23
CA ARG A 54 -23.37 23.81 -15.86
C ARG A 54 -24.44 23.12 -16.71
N GLU A 55 -24.07 22.68 -17.91
CA GLU A 55 -24.96 21.85 -18.74
C GLU A 55 -25.01 20.38 -18.24
N ASP A 56 -26.10 19.69 -18.57
CA ASP A 56 -26.27 18.28 -18.23
C ASP A 56 -25.26 17.41 -18.98
N GLY A 57 -24.52 16.58 -18.24
CA GLY A 57 -23.47 15.72 -18.80
C GLY A 57 -22.14 16.42 -19.13
N GLU A 58 -22.06 17.75 -19.02
CA GLU A 58 -20.82 18.52 -19.24
C GLU A 58 -19.83 18.33 -18.09
N ALA A 59 -18.52 18.20 -18.37
CA ALA A 59 -17.50 18.17 -17.32
C ALA A 59 -17.38 19.54 -16.63
N VAL A 60 -17.18 19.58 -15.30
CA VAL A 60 -17.19 20.83 -14.52
C VAL A 60 -16.13 21.84 -14.97
N ASP A 61 -14.93 21.35 -15.26
CA ASP A 61 -13.82 22.16 -15.78
C ASP A 61 -14.05 22.62 -17.23
N ALA A 62 -14.66 21.78 -18.06
CA ALA A 62 -15.09 22.16 -19.41
C ALA A 62 -16.14 23.28 -19.39
N GLY A 63 -17.15 23.18 -18.53
CA GLY A 63 -18.16 24.23 -18.35
C GLY A 63 -17.55 25.55 -17.89
N ALA A 64 -16.60 25.51 -16.95
CA ALA A 64 -15.91 26.72 -16.51
C ALA A 64 -15.12 27.39 -17.65
N ALA A 65 -14.49 26.60 -18.53
CA ALA A 65 -13.79 27.11 -19.70
C ALA A 65 -14.74 27.65 -20.78
N ARG A 66 -15.90 27.00 -20.99
CA ARG A 66 -16.94 27.45 -21.91
C ARG A 66 -17.52 28.80 -21.47
N GLU A 67 -18.01 28.90 -20.24
CA GLU A 67 -18.59 30.13 -19.69
C GLU A 67 -17.60 31.29 -19.75
N LEU A 68 -16.34 31.04 -19.38
CA LEU A 68 -15.29 32.05 -19.51
C LEU A 68 -15.11 32.52 -20.96
N ALA A 69 -15.09 31.59 -21.92
CA ALA A 69 -14.93 31.92 -23.32
C ALA A 69 -16.13 32.69 -23.88
N GLU A 70 -17.35 32.29 -23.51
CA GLU A 70 -18.60 32.92 -23.96
C GLU A 70 -18.71 34.37 -23.45
N GLU A 71 -18.41 34.61 -22.17
CA GLU A 71 -18.60 35.92 -21.56
C GLU A 71 -17.42 36.89 -21.74
N THR A 72 -16.22 36.38 -22.04
CA THR A 72 -15.01 37.21 -22.08
C THR A 72 -14.12 37.02 -23.32
N GLY A 73 -14.38 36.01 -24.14
CA GLY A 73 -13.54 35.62 -25.27
C GLY A 73 -12.21 34.97 -24.87
N LEU A 74 -11.94 34.79 -23.58
CA LEU A 74 -10.69 34.19 -23.09
C LEU A 74 -10.73 32.66 -23.25
N THR A 75 -9.78 32.10 -23.99
CA THR A 75 -9.70 30.67 -24.31
C THR A 75 -8.30 30.11 -24.09
N GLY A 76 -8.18 28.78 -23.99
CA GLY A 76 -6.90 28.09 -23.89
C GLY A 76 -6.14 28.32 -22.57
N LEU A 77 -6.84 28.81 -21.54
CA LEU A 77 -6.27 29.07 -20.22
C LEU A 77 -6.28 27.82 -19.35
N GLN A 78 -5.23 27.64 -18.55
CA GLN A 78 -5.21 26.62 -17.52
C GLN A 78 -6.03 27.11 -16.32
N LEU A 79 -7.14 26.41 -16.05
CA LEU A 79 -8.02 26.71 -14.93
C LEU A 79 -7.65 25.84 -13.72
N GLU A 80 -7.43 26.48 -12.57
CA GLU A 80 -7.17 25.78 -11.31
C GLU A 80 -8.41 25.86 -10.42
N TYR A 81 -8.92 24.70 -9.98
CA TYR A 81 -10.05 24.67 -9.05
C TYR A 81 -9.66 25.32 -7.71
N ALA A 82 -10.44 26.32 -7.28
CA ALA A 82 -10.20 27.10 -6.09
C ALA A 82 -11.08 26.63 -4.92
N ARG A 83 -12.41 26.65 -5.10
CA ARG A 83 -13.40 26.31 -4.06
C ARG A 83 -14.81 26.16 -4.63
N THR A 84 -15.78 25.85 -3.77
CA THR A 84 -17.21 26.03 -4.07
C THR A 84 -17.78 27.30 -3.44
N LEU A 85 -18.90 27.76 -4.02
CA LEU A 85 -19.82 28.75 -3.48
C LEU A 85 -21.25 28.20 -3.54
N ASP A 86 -21.93 28.13 -2.41
CA ASP A 86 -23.33 27.71 -2.34
C ASP A 86 -24.24 28.94 -2.17
N TYR A 87 -25.34 28.98 -2.92
CA TYR A 87 -26.34 30.06 -2.83
C TYR A 87 -27.73 29.57 -3.25
N ILE A 88 -28.73 30.42 -3.01
CA ILE A 88 -30.10 30.22 -3.50
C ILE A 88 -30.29 31.11 -4.72
N ASN A 89 -30.68 30.54 -5.86
CA ASN A 89 -30.96 31.33 -7.05
C ASN A 89 -32.33 32.03 -6.97
N GLN A 90 -32.65 32.86 -7.96
CA GLN A 90 -33.92 33.61 -7.98
C GLN A 90 -35.17 32.70 -7.99
N SER A 91 -35.04 31.47 -8.52
CA SER A 91 -36.10 30.47 -8.52
C SER A 91 -36.24 29.71 -7.19
N GLY A 92 -35.46 30.08 -6.16
CA GLY A 92 -35.48 29.45 -4.84
C GLY A 92 -34.71 28.12 -4.75
N ARG A 93 -33.97 27.73 -5.79
CA ARG A 93 -33.23 26.47 -5.82
C ARG A 93 -31.85 26.59 -5.21
N ARG A 94 -31.39 25.54 -4.52
CA ARG A 94 -30.03 25.45 -3.98
C ARG A 94 -29.02 25.16 -5.09
N VAL A 95 -28.08 26.08 -5.29
CA VAL A 95 -27.03 25.98 -6.31
C VAL A 95 -25.67 25.87 -5.64
N ARG A 96 -24.80 25.01 -6.18
CA ARG A 96 -23.37 24.98 -5.88
C ARG A 96 -22.58 25.38 -7.12
N GLN A 97 -21.87 26.50 -7.03
CA GLN A 97 -20.93 26.92 -8.06
C GLN A 97 -19.55 26.35 -7.78
N PHE A 98 -18.94 25.68 -8.76
CA PHE A 98 -17.53 25.30 -8.73
C PHE A 98 -16.69 26.45 -9.27
N VAL A 99 -15.88 27.06 -8.40
CA VAL A 99 -15.09 28.24 -8.72
C VAL A 99 -13.66 27.86 -9.04
N PHE A 100 -13.20 28.31 -10.20
CA PHE A 100 -11.83 28.20 -10.70
C PHE A 100 -11.11 29.54 -10.62
N THR A 101 -9.80 29.52 -10.79
CA THR A 101 -8.98 30.71 -11.00
C THR A 101 -7.94 30.46 -12.07
N THR A 102 -7.53 31.54 -12.72
CA THR A 102 -6.42 31.53 -13.67
C THR A 102 -5.70 32.89 -13.62
N VAL A 103 -4.52 32.95 -14.23
CA VAL A 103 -3.72 34.16 -14.33
C VAL A 103 -3.46 34.47 -15.81
N VAL A 104 -3.69 35.72 -16.21
CA VAL A 104 -3.39 36.25 -17.54
C VAL A 104 -2.37 37.39 -17.46
N GLU A 105 -1.84 37.81 -18.61
CA GLU A 105 -0.96 38.96 -18.68
C GLU A 105 -1.71 40.26 -18.39
N ASP A 106 -1.01 41.24 -17.82
CA ASP A 106 -1.57 42.57 -17.60
C ASP A 106 -1.96 43.21 -18.95
N GLY A 107 -3.18 43.73 -19.04
CA GLY A 107 -3.70 44.35 -20.27
C GLY A 107 -4.28 43.36 -21.28
N THR A 108 -4.48 42.08 -20.89
CA THR A 108 -5.20 41.10 -21.72
C THR A 108 -6.57 41.66 -22.14
N ALA A 109 -6.86 41.59 -23.44
CA ALA A 109 -8.12 42.07 -24.00
C ALA A 109 -9.27 41.13 -23.64
N VAL A 110 -10.42 41.73 -23.31
CA VAL A 110 -11.66 41.02 -22.95
C VAL A 110 -12.75 41.46 -23.93
N VAL A 111 -13.47 40.50 -24.49
CA VAL A 111 -14.58 40.71 -25.40
C VAL A 111 -15.84 40.19 -24.74
N LEU A 112 -16.78 41.08 -24.42
CA LEU A 112 -18.01 40.73 -23.70
C LEU A 112 -19.05 40.09 -24.62
N SER A 113 -19.84 39.19 -24.06
CA SER A 113 -21.11 38.75 -24.64
C SER A 113 -22.17 39.86 -24.57
N ASP A 114 -23.29 39.68 -25.27
CA ASP A 114 -24.42 40.62 -25.24
C ASP A 114 -25.05 40.76 -23.84
N ASP A 115 -24.89 39.74 -22.98
CA ASP A 115 -25.40 39.72 -21.60
C ASP A 115 -24.62 40.66 -20.66
N HIS A 116 -23.48 41.20 -21.11
CA HIS A 116 -22.60 42.04 -20.30
C HIS A 116 -22.27 43.36 -20.98
N ASP A 117 -22.50 44.48 -20.29
CA ASP A 117 -22.34 45.83 -20.85
C ASP A 117 -21.12 46.62 -20.29
N GLY A 118 -20.30 45.98 -19.47
CA GLY A 118 -19.10 46.58 -18.88
C GLY A 118 -18.11 45.56 -18.36
N GLN A 119 -16.83 45.91 -18.41
CA GLN A 119 -15.73 45.13 -17.82
C GLN A 119 -14.75 46.03 -17.07
N GLN A 120 -14.13 45.51 -16.01
CA GLN A 120 -13.05 46.19 -15.30
C GLN A 120 -12.12 45.20 -14.59
N TRP A 121 -10.87 45.61 -14.44
CA TRP A 121 -9.89 44.94 -13.58
C TRP A 121 -9.85 45.65 -12.23
N ALA A 122 -10.41 45.04 -11.19
CA ALA A 122 -10.52 45.61 -9.86
C ALA A 122 -9.56 44.94 -8.88
N ARG A 123 -9.04 45.69 -7.90
CA ARG A 123 -8.27 45.08 -6.81
C ARG A 123 -9.24 44.35 -5.85
N PRO A 124 -8.84 43.22 -5.24
CA PRO A 124 -9.68 42.51 -4.27
C PRO A 124 -10.13 43.35 -3.07
N ASP A 125 -9.36 44.36 -2.69
CA ASP A 125 -9.67 45.31 -1.61
C ASP A 125 -10.53 46.51 -2.06
N ALA A 126 -10.81 46.65 -3.36
CA ALA A 126 -11.53 47.77 -3.96
C ALA A 126 -12.50 47.31 -5.06
N LEU A 127 -13.30 46.28 -4.76
CA LEU A 127 -14.27 45.72 -5.70
C LEU A 127 -15.48 46.67 -5.88
N PRO A 128 -16.02 46.82 -7.09
CA PRO A 128 -17.31 47.47 -7.36
C PRO A 128 -18.47 46.76 -6.65
N GLN A 129 -19.71 47.20 -6.82
CA GLN A 129 -20.86 46.52 -6.24
C GLN A 129 -21.04 45.13 -6.86
N THR A 130 -20.79 44.08 -6.07
CA THR A 130 -20.86 42.66 -6.43
C THR A 130 -21.78 41.94 -5.45
N GLY A 131 -22.26 40.75 -5.80
CA GLY A 131 -22.94 39.87 -4.85
C GLY A 131 -22.04 39.48 -3.67
N ASP A 132 -22.63 39.32 -2.48
CA ASP A 132 -21.88 39.01 -1.24
C ASP A 132 -21.09 37.70 -1.35
N GLY A 133 -21.69 36.66 -1.93
CA GLY A 133 -21.02 35.36 -2.13
C GLY A 133 -19.79 35.45 -3.02
N GLN A 134 -19.90 36.17 -4.14
CA GLN A 134 -18.77 36.37 -5.04
C GLN A 134 -17.66 37.24 -4.42
N ARG A 135 -18.05 38.30 -3.67
CA ARG A 135 -17.08 39.10 -2.90
C ARG A 135 -16.31 38.23 -1.93
N GLN A 136 -17.00 37.37 -1.18
CA GLN A 136 -16.36 36.43 -0.24
C GLN A 136 -15.39 35.48 -0.94
N VAL A 137 -15.74 34.98 -2.13
CA VAL A 137 -14.85 34.13 -2.94
C VAL A 137 -13.59 34.88 -3.36
N ILE A 138 -13.73 36.11 -3.89
CA ILE A 138 -12.59 36.92 -4.34
C ILE A 138 -11.68 37.29 -3.17
N THR A 139 -12.25 37.79 -2.07
CA THR A 139 -11.48 38.17 -0.86
C THR A 139 -10.75 36.96 -0.30
N TRP A 140 -11.43 35.83 -0.14
CA TRP A 140 -10.81 34.59 0.33
C TRP A 140 -9.65 34.16 -0.57
N LEU A 141 -9.84 34.21 -1.90
CA LEU A 141 -8.81 33.78 -2.84
C LEU A 141 -7.58 34.69 -2.74
N ALA A 142 -7.79 36.00 -2.67
CA ALA A 142 -6.70 36.97 -2.51
C ALA A 142 -5.92 36.76 -1.20
N GLU A 143 -6.61 36.56 -0.08
CA GLU A 143 -5.99 36.24 1.22
C GLU A 143 -5.18 34.93 1.17
N ARG A 144 -5.72 33.90 0.51
CA ARG A 144 -5.05 32.59 0.39
C ARG A 144 -3.82 32.65 -0.49
N LEU A 145 -3.88 33.36 -1.61
CA LEU A 145 -2.73 33.56 -2.51
C LEU A 145 -1.61 34.38 -1.86
N ALA A 146 -1.94 35.26 -0.90
CA ALA A 146 -0.94 35.99 -0.13
C ALA A 146 -0.23 35.11 0.92
N ALA A 147 -0.78 33.95 1.26
CA ALA A 147 -0.16 33.02 2.21
C ALA A 147 1.01 32.26 1.54
N PRO A 148 2.23 32.29 2.11
CA PRO A 148 3.39 31.62 1.53
C PRO A 148 3.15 30.11 1.32
N GLY A 149 3.43 29.63 0.10
CA GLY A 149 3.35 28.22 -0.25
C GLY A 149 1.94 27.68 -0.53
N TRP A 150 0.89 28.49 -0.36
CA TRP A 150 -0.46 28.08 -0.72
C TRP A 150 -0.64 28.08 -2.25
N ARG A 151 -1.39 27.09 -2.75
CA ARG A 151 -1.82 26.99 -4.15
C ARG A 151 -3.30 26.57 -4.18
N PRO A 152 -4.06 26.94 -5.23
CA PRO A 152 -5.40 26.41 -5.43
C PRO A 152 -5.43 24.88 -5.37
N VAL A 153 -6.57 24.33 -4.98
CA VAL A 153 -6.77 22.89 -4.72
C VAL A 153 -6.33 22.04 -5.92
N GLY A 154 -6.61 22.50 -7.15
CA GLY A 154 -6.12 21.86 -8.37
C GLY A 154 -4.59 21.71 -8.41
N GLY A 155 -3.87 22.81 -8.26
CA GLY A 155 -2.41 22.82 -8.28
C GLY A 155 -1.79 22.00 -7.14
N HIS A 156 -2.30 22.11 -5.91
CA HIS A 156 -1.77 21.33 -4.79
C HIS A 156 -2.04 19.82 -4.93
N LEU A 157 -3.25 19.42 -5.31
CA LEU A 157 -3.58 17.99 -5.47
C LEU A 157 -2.84 17.31 -6.61
N THR A 158 -2.30 18.06 -7.57
CA THR A 158 -1.40 17.54 -8.62
C THR A 158 0.02 17.30 -8.13
N THR A 159 0.43 17.92 -7.02
CA THR A 159 1.76 17.70 -6.42
C THR A 159 1.77 16.56 -5.40
N ILE A 160 0.59 16.04 -5.02
CA ILE A 160 0.49 14.93 -4.08
C ILE A 160 0.74 13.63 -4.84
N ALA A 161 1.78 12.90 -4.44
CA ALA A 161 2.04 11.55 -4.93
C ALA A 161 0.86 10.62 -4.56
N ARG A 162 0.36 9.88 -5.54
CA ARG A 162 -0.74 8.92 -5.38
C ARG A 162 -0.20 7.53 -5.68
N PRO A 163 0.18 6.73 -4.67
CA PRO A 163 0.59 5.38 -4.94
C PRO A 163 -0.57 4.60 -5.56
N ALA A 164 -0.26 3.70 -6.49
CA ALA A 164 -1.22 2.70 -6.92
C ALA A 164 -1.63 1.86 -5.71
N THR A 165 -2.87 1.42 -5.63
CA THR A 165 -3.36 0.66 -4.48
C THR A 165 -4.01 -0.61 -4.97
N TYR A 166 -3.77 -1.73 -4.31
CA TYR A 166 -4.43 -3.01 -4.60
C TYR A 166 -4.97 -3.67 -3.32
N GLY A 167 -5.92 -4.57 -3.50
CA GLY A 167 -6.47 -5.41 -2.45
C GLY A 167 -6.35 -6.88 -2.80
N SER A 168 -6.02 -7.73 -1.82
CA SER A 168 -5.89 -9.18 -2.03
C SER A 168 -6.31 -9.98 -0.81
N PHE A 169 -6.55 -11.28 -0.99
CA PHE A 169 -6.88 -12.22 0.08
C PHE A 169 -5.81 -13.29 0.29
N LEU A 170 -5.32 -13.41 1.52
CA LEU A 170 -4.65 -14.63 1.97
C LEU A 170 -5.71 -15.71 2.21
N VAL A 171 -5.73 -16.75 1.39
CA VAL A 171 -6.67 -17.87 1.50
C VAL A 171 -5.91 -19.15 1.84
N THR A 172 -6.47 -19.95 2.74
CA THR A 172 -5.92 -21.24 3.17
C THR A 172 -6.85 -22.40 2.89
N ASP A 173 -6.36 -23.64 2.98
CA ASP A 173 -7.18 -24.84 3.08
C ASP A 173 -7.20 -25.40 4.52
N PRO A 174 -8.01 -26.43 4.82
CA PRO A 174 -8.07 -27.01 6.16
C PRO A 174 -6.76 -27.64 6.65
N ALA A 175 -5.81 -27.88 5.75
CA ALA A 175 -4.46 -28.36 6.08
C ALA A 175 -3.46 -27.21 6.29
N GLY A 176 -3.92 -25.95 6.21
CA GLY A 176 -3.07 -24.76 6.36
C GLY A 176 -2.21 -24.44 5.14
N ARG A 177 -2.45 -25.10 4.00
CA ARG A 177 -1.79 -24.76 2.72
C ARG A 177 -2.36 -23.48 2.17
N ILE A 178 -1.54 -22.71 1.47
CA ILE A 178 -1.85 -21.36 1.00
C ILE A 178 -2.21 -21.40 -0.47
N LEU A 179 -3.30 -20.73 -0.84
CA LEU A 179 -3.70 -20.52 -2.23
C LEU A 179 -2.74 -19.55 -2.92
N GLY A 180 -2.24 -19.94 -4.08
CA GLY A 180 -1.57 -19.04 -5.02
C GLY A 180 -2.11 -19.25 -6.43
N LEU A 181 -2.17 -18.16 -7.19
CA LEU A 181 -2.64 -18.09 -8.58
C LEU A 181 -1.47 -17.77 -9.49
N ARG A 182 -1.31 -18.55 -10.55
CA ARG A 182 -0.24 -18.35 -11.53
C ARG A 182 -0.69 -17.34 -12.57
N SER A 183 0.04 -16.25 -12.72
CA SER A 183 -0.24 -15.22 -13.72
C SER A 183 -0.21 -15.79 -15.14
N ALA A 184 -1.15 -15.35 -15.97
CA ALA A 184 -1.22 -15.66 -17.40
C ALA A 184 -0.27 -14.80 -18.24
N THR A 185 0.14 -13.63 -17.72
CA THR A 185 1.04 -12.69 -18.41
C THR A 185 2.51 -12.94 -18.06
N ASP A 186 2.78 -13.38 -16.82
CA ASP A 186 4.11 -13.78 -16.36
C ASP A 186 4.03 -15.13 -15.63
N PRO A 187 4.40 -16.24 -16.27
CA PRO A 187 4.25 -17.57 -15.70
C PRO A 187 5.22 -17.86 -14.54
N ASP A 188 6.16 -16.97 -14.21
CA ASP A 188 7.05 -17.08 -13.05
C ASP A 188 6.44 -16.40 -11.80
N ILE A 189 5.32 -15.69 -11.96
CA ILE A 189 4.62 -15.00 -10.87
C ILE A 189 3.47 -15.85 -10.32
N TRP A 190 3.48 -15.98 -9.00
CA TRP A 190 2.40 -16.56 -8.21
C TRP A 190 1.94 -15.52 -7.17
N ASP A 191 0.66 -15.16 -7.21
CA ASP A 191 0.08 -14.15 -6.34
C ASP A 191 -1.14 -14.67 -5.57
N PHE A 192 -1.56 -13.88 -4.59
CA PHE A 192 -2.85 -14.06 -3.94
C PHE A 192 -3.98 -13.58 -4.86
N PRO A 193 -5.21 -14.12 -4.71
CA PRO A 193 -6.36 -13.53 -5.39
C PRO A 193 -6.51 -12.06 -5.02
N GLY A 194 -6.55 -11.17 -6.03
CA GLY A 194 -6.57 -9.73 -5.81
C GLY A 194 -5.95 -8.89 -6.92
N GLY A 195 -6.32 -7.61 -6.93
CA GLY A 195 -5.96 -6.68 -7.98
C GLY A 195 -6.17 -5.22 -7.61
N MET A 196 -5.99 -4.34 -8.59
CA MET A 196 -5.90 -2.90 -8.39
C MET A 196 -7.25 -2.30 -7.98
N VAL A 197 -7.19 -1.27 -7.13
CA VAL A 197 -8.37 -0.52 -6.70
C VAL A 197 -8.89 0.31 -7.87
N GLU A 198 -10.17 0.13 -8.20
CA GLU A 198 -10.86 0.94 -9.19
C GLU A 198 -11.44 2.24 -8.60
N LYS A 199 -11.92 3.12 -9.48
CA LYS A 199 -12.44 4.44 -9.10
C LYS A 199 -13.65 4.33 -8.16
N GLY A 200 -13.50 4.85 -6.95
CA GLY A 200 -14.56 4.87 -5.94
C GLY A 200 -14.63 3.63 -5.06
N GLU A 201 -13.73 2.68 -5.27
CA GLU A 201 -13.65 1.42 -4.53
C GLU A 201 -12.65 1.53 -3.35
N SER A 202 -12.90 0.80 -2.27
CA SER A 202 -11.92 0.58 -1.20
C SER A 202 -11.04 -0.65 -1.48
N PRO A 203 -9.83 -0.78 -0.89
CA PRO A 203 -9.00 -1.97 -1.09
C PRO A 203 -9.68 -3.29 -0.74
N PHE A 204 -10.59 -3.29 0.23
CA PHE A 204 -11.35 -4.50 0.58
C PHE A 204 -12.39 -4.84 -0.49
N GLU A 205 -13.07 -3.85 -1.04
CA GLU A 205 -14.02 -4.06 -2.14
C GLU A 205 -13.30 -4.57 -3.39
N ALA A 206 -12.11 -4.03 -3.68
CA ALA A 206 -11.26 -4.51 -4.78
C ALA A 206 -10.92 -5.99 -4.59
N ALA A 207 -10.43 -6.38 -3.41
CA ALA A 207 -10.16 -7.79 -3.13
C ALA A 207 -11.39 -8.70 -3.33
N VAL A 208 -12.60 -8.23 -3.01
CA VAL A 208 -13.85 -8.97 -3.19
C VAL A 208 -14.26 -9.08 -4.65
N ARG A 209 -14.14 -7.99 -5.42
CA ARG A 209 -14.39 -7.98 -6.87
C ARG A 209 -13.44 -8.96 -7.57
N GLU A 210 -12.16 -8.83 -7.29
CA GLU A 210 -11.09 -9.65 -7.88
C GLU A 210 -11.27 -11.13 -7.52
N ALA A 211 -11.61 -11.47 -6.27
CA ALA A 211 -11.92 -12.85 -5.91
C ALA A 211 -13.13 -13.44 -6.69
N ARG A 212 -14.12 -12.61 -7.05
CA ARG A 212 -15.25 -13.06 -7.89
C ARG A 212 -14.82 -13.25 -9.34
N GLU A 213 -13.98 -12.38 -9.86
CA GLU A 213 -13.49 -12.40 -11.24
C GLU A 213 -12.47 -13.53 -11.43
N GLU A 214 -11.43 -13.57 -10.61
CA GLU A 214 -10.31 -14.50 -10.71
C GLU A 214 -10.61 -15.91 -10.20
N LEU A 215 -11.53 -16.10 -9.22
CA LEU A 215 -11.84 -17.42 -8.66
C LEU A 215 -13.27 -17.89 -8.96
N GLY A 216 -14.15 -17.02 -9.43
CA GLY A 216 -15.58 -17.31 -9.49
C GLY A 216 -16.24 -17.46 -8.11
N LEU A 217 -15.62 -16.94 -7.04
CA LEU A 217 -16.08 -17.10 -5.66
C LEU A 217 -16.37 -15.76 -4.99
N ASP A 218 -17.52 -15.66 -4.32
CA ASP A 218 -17.77 -14.61 -3.35
C ASP A 218 -17.19 -15.05 -2.00
N LEU A 219 -15.89 -14.81 -1.78
CA LEU A 219 -15.22 -15.16 -0.52
C LEU A 219 -15.96 -14.63 0.72
N PRO A 220 -16.56 -13.43 0.69
CA PRO A 220 -17.45 -12.99 1.75
C PRO A 220 -18.65 -13.90 2.06
N ALA A 221 -19.31 -14.43 1.03
CA ALA A 221 -20.39 -15.38 1.21
C ALA A 221 -19.90 -16.76 1.66
N GLU A 222 -18.72 -17.18 1.18
CA GLU A 222 -18.14 -18.50 1.47
C GLU A 222 -17.60 -18.62 2.90
N ASN A 223 -17.07 -17.52 3.48
CA ASN A 223 -16.45 -17.51 4.80
C ASN A 223 -17.00 -16.44 5.76
N PRO A 224 -18.29 -16.47 6.15
CA PRO A 224 -18.94 -15.39 6.93
C PRO A 224 -18.23 -15.02 8.25
N ARG A 225 -17.55 -15.98 8.89
CA ARG A 225 -16.82 -15.78 10.15
C ARG A 225 -15.42 -15.18 9.97
N ALA A 226 -14.81 -15.32 8.79
CA ALA A 226 -13.48 -14.78 8.49
C ALA A 226 -13.53 -13.26 8.21
N LEU A 227 -14.71 -12.71 7.90
CA LEU A 227 -14.85 -11.35 7.35
C LEU A 227 -15.08 -10.26 8.38
N ARG A 228 -14.28 -10.24 9.44
CA ARG A 228 -14.15 -9.02 10.25
C ARG A 228 -13.27 -7.96 9.57
N ARG A 229 -13.14 -8.01 8.23
CA ARG A 229 -12.16 -7.24 7.44
C ARG A 229 -10.78 -7.32 8.09
N ARG A 230 -10.39 -8.53 8.53
CA ARG A 230 -9.14 -8.75 9.25
C ARG A 230 -7.99 -8.47 8.29
N LEU A 231 -7.34 -7.32 8.48
CA LEU A 231 -6.14 -6.94 7.77
C LEU A 231 -4.98 -7.83 8.24
N VAL A 232 -4.28 -8.45 7.31
CA VAL A 232 -3.10 -9.28 7.56
C VAL A 232 -1.84 -8.46 7.36
N ALA A 233 -1.74 -7.72 6.25
CA ALA A 233 -0.57 -6.89 5.98
C ALA A 233 -0.92 -5.68 5.12
N VAL A 234 -0.13 -4.62 5.28
CA VAL A 234 -0.02 -3.53 4.31
C VAL A 234 1.37 -3.61 3.71
N ILE A 235 1.47 -3.64 2.38
CA ILE A 235 2.72 -3.79 1.65
C ILE A 235 2.97 -2.52 0.86
N HIS A 236 3.99 -1.76 1.22
CA HIS A 236 4.44 -0.60 0.45
C HIS A 236 5.65 -0.98 -0.41
N THR A 237 5.49 -0.87 -1.72
CA THR A 237 6.55 -1.12 -2.69
C THR A 237 6.95 0.20 -3.34
N GLN A 238 8.23 0.53 -3.28
CA GLN A 238 8.78 1.70 -3.95
C GLN A 238 8.74 1.52 -5.47
N ALA A 239 8.69 2.65 -6.18
CA ALA A 239 8.84 2.65 -7.64
C ALA A 239 10.23 2.12 -8.03
N ASP A 240 10.29 1.38 -9.12
CA ASP A 240 11.53 0.93 -9.74
C ASP A 240 11.52 1.17 -11.27
N ALA A 241 12.49 0.59 -11.97
CA ALA A 241 12.63 0.77 -13.41
C ALA A 241 11.54 0.05 -14.23
N ASP A 242 10.99 -1.05 -13.70
CA ASP A 242 9.98 -1.87 -14.36
C ASP A 242 8.57 -1.35 -14.04
N TYR A 243 8.37 -0.81 -12.84
CA TYR A 243 7.13 -0.20 -12.38
C TYR A 243 7.39 1.17 -11.73
N PRO A 244 7.34 2.29 -12.50
CA PRO A 244 7.79 3.62 -12.06
C PRO A 244 6.77 4.36 -11.18
N VAL A 245 5.96 3.65 -10.40
CA VAL A 245 4.94 4.20 -9.49
C VAL A 245 4.97 3.40 -8.19
N PRO A 246 5.02 4.03 -7.00
CA PRO A 246 4.92 3.28 -5.75
C PRO A 246 3.55 2.61 -5.62
N VAL A 247 3.51 1.45 -4.96
CA VAL A 247 2.31 0.63 -4.81
C VAL A 247 2.05 0.34 -3.33
N VAL A 248 0.79 0.46 -2.88
CA VAL A 248 0.33 0.08 -1.55
C VAL A 248 -0.68 -1.07 -1.65
N GLY A 249 -0.28 -2.26 -1.23
CA GLY A 249 -1.10 -3.45 -1.16
C GLY A 249 -1.76 -3.64 0.19
N HIS A 250 -3.02 -4.04 0.20
CA HIS A 250 -3.73 -4.47 1.40
C HIS A 250 -4.05 -5.96 1.29
N VAL A 251 -3.52 -6.76 2.22
CA VAL A 251 -3.78 -8.20 2.28
C VAL A 251 -4.77 -8.47 3.40
N PHE A 252 -5.91 -9.05 3.07
CA PHE A 252 -6.95 -9.42 4.01
C PHE A 252 -6.98 -10.93 4.24
N ASP A 253 -7.51 -11.34 5.38
CA ASP A 253 -7.79 -12.75 5.65
C ASP A 253 -9.02 -13.19 4.83
N GLY A 254 -8.80 -14.06 3.84
CA GLY A 254 -9.86 -14.66 3.02
C GLY A 254 -10.47 -15.93 3.62
N GLY A 255 -9.95 -16.37 4.77
CA GLY A 255 -10.40 -17.56 5.47
C GLY A 255 -9.86 -18.86 4.88
N THR A 256 -10.62 -19.93 5.13
CA THR A 256 -10.24 -21.30 4.77
C THR A 256 -11.28 -21.89 3.85
N LEU A 257 -10.88 -22.34 2.65
CA LEU A 257 -11.77 -22.97 1.69
C LEU A 257 -11.80 -24.49 1.86
N THR A 258 -12.98 -25.06 2.08
CA THR A 258 -13.18 -26.52 2.11
C THR A 258 -12.95 -27.14 0.74
N ALA A 259 -12.76 -28.47 0.67
CA ALA A 259 -12.61 -29.17 -0.60
C ALA A 259 -13.79 -28.92 -1.57
N GLU A 260 -15.01 -28.80 -1.04
CA GLU A 260 -16.22 -28.50 -1.82
C GLU A 260 -16.21 -27.09 -2.38
N GLN A 261 -15.67 -26.11 -1.65
CA GLN A 261 -15.49 -24.74 -2.10
C GLN A 261 -14.37 -24.66 -3.13
N GLN A 262 -13.25 -25.33 -2.90
CA GLN A 262 -12.12 -25.40 -3.85
C GLN A 262 -12.56 -25.97 -5.20
N ALA A 263 -13.43 -26.99 -5.22
CA ALA A 263 -13.95 -27.58 -6.46
C ALA A 263 -14.79 -26.60 -7.31
N ARG A 264 -15.27 -25.50 -6.72
CA ARG A 264 -16.03 -24.45 -7.42
C ARG A 264 -15.16 -23.35 -8.01
N ILE A 265 -13.85 -23.32 -7.71
CA ILE A 265 -12.94 -22.32 -8.28
C ILE A 265 -12.98 -22.41 -9.81
N ARG A 266 -13.21 -21.27 -10.46
CA ARG A 266 -13.15 -21.09 -11.91
C ARG A 266 -12.25 -19.89 -12.17
N LEU A 267 -11.07 -20.15 -12.73
CA LEU A 267 -10.13 -19.10 -13.04
C LEU A 267 -10.60 -18.28 -14.23
N ASP A 268 -10.38 -16.96 -14.18
CA ASP A 268 -10.38 -16.15 -15.39
C ASP A 268 -9.12 -16.49 -16.20
N PRO A 269 -9.25 -17.11 -17.39
CA PRO A 269 -8.10 -17.49 -18.20
C PRO A 269 -7.34 -16.29 -18.80
N ALA A 270 -7.91 -15.08 -18.77
CA ALA A 270 -7.20 -13.88 -19.18
C ALA A 270 -6.14 -13.45 -18.16
N GLU A 271 -6.32 -13.82 -16.88
CA GLU A 271 -5.49 -13.37 -15.77
C GLU A 271 -4.66 -14.50 -15.17
N HIS A 272 -5.23 -15.70 -15.06
CA HIS A 272 -4.58 -16.83 -14.41
C HIS A 272 -4.70 -18.15 -15.17
N THR A 273 -3.62 -18.92 -15.15
CA THR A 273 -3.53 -20.22 -15.86
C THR A 273 -3.73 -21.41 -14.94
N GLU A 274 -3.43 -21.24 -13.64
CA GLU A 274 -3.39 -22.33 -12.67
C GLU A 274 -3.58 -21.79 -11.25
N PHE A 275 -4.18 -22.60 -10.36
CA PHE A 275 -4.17 -22.34 -8.91
C PHE A 275 -3.59 -23.54 -8.16
N ARG A 276 -2.95 -23.28 -7.02
CA ARG A 276 -2.40 -24.30 -6.13
C ARG A 276 -2.62 -23.95 -4.66
N PHE A 277 -2.87 -24.99 -3.86
CA PHE A 277 -2.74 -24.93 -2.40
C PHE A 277 -1.44 -25.63 -2.01
N GLU A 278 -0.47 -24.86 -1.53
CA GLU A 278 0.85 -25.38 -1.19
C GLU A 278 1.34 -24.91 0.18
N THR A 279 2.23 -25.67 0.81
CA THR A 279 2.81 -25.29 2.10
C THR A 279 3.65 -24.02 1.98
N ALA A 280 3.75 -23.27 3.07
CA ALA A 280 4.61 -22.09 3.15
C ALA A 280 6.10 -22.39 2.88
N HIS A 281 6.51 -23.65 3.02
CA HIS A 281 7.88 -24.10 2.75
C HIS A 281 8.06 -24.36 1.26
N ASP A 282 7.12 -25.06 0.63
CA ASP A 282 7.23 -25.55 -0.75
C ASP A 282 7.00 -24.46 -1.79
N TRP A 283 6.31 -23.36 -1.43
CA TRP A 283 6.20 -22.17 -2.29
C TRP A 283 7.54 -21.61 -2.79
N ARG A 284 8.67 -21.88 -2.10
CA ARG A 284 10.02 -21.48 -2.59
C ARG A 284 10.38 -22.09 -3.95
N HIS A 285 9.76 -23.21 -4.31
CA HIS A 285 10.03 -23.92 -5.56
C HIS A 285 9.23 -23.33 -6.73
N HIS A 286 8.27 -22.45 -6.43
CA HIS A 286 7.37 -21.84 -7.39
C HIS A 286 7.57 -20.32 -7.51
N MET A 287 7.92 -19.65 -6.40
CA MET A 287 8.08 -18.20 -6.34
C MET A 287 9.56 -17.79 -6.41
N GLY A 288 9.84 -16.70 -7.14
CA GLY A 288 11.11 -15.99 -7.01
C GLY A 288 11.34 -15.48 -5.57
N LEU A 289 12.60 -15.25 -5.20
CA LEU A 289 13.00 -14.92 -3.82
C LEU A 289 12.20 -13.75 -3.21
N GLY A 290 11.96 -12.68 -3.98
CA GLY A 290 11.21 -11.51 -3.51
C GLY A 290 9.74 -11.80 -3.19
N HIS A 291 9.06 -12.56 -4.07
CA HIS A 291 7.67 -13.00 -3.85
C HIS A 291 7.59 -13.99 -2.69
N TYR A 292 8.54 -14.92 -2.60
CA TYR A 292 8.62 -15.85 -1.48
C TYR A 292 8.82 -15.13 -0.15
N GLN A 293 9.73 -14.15 -0.09
CA GLN A 293 9.94 -13.32 1.10
C GLN A 293 8.68 -12.55 1.50
N ARG A 294 7.97 -11.96 0.53
CA ARG A 294 6.67 -11.30 0.76
C ARG A 294 5.66 -12.25 1.37
N LEU A 295 5.48 -13.45 0.79
CA LEU A 295 4.60 -14.49 1.33
C LEU A 295 4.94 -14.80 2.79
N ARG A 296 6.21 -15.04 3.10
CA ARG A 296 6.64 -15.39 4.46
C ARG A 296 6.31 -14.30 5.49
N GLN A 297 6.45 -13.03 5.13
CA GLN A 297 6.09 -11.89 5.98
C GLN A 297 4.58 -11.76 6.21
N VAL A 298 3.79 -11.95 5.15
CA VAL A 298 2.33 -11.99 5.27
C VAL A 298 1.90 -13.12 6.20
N LEU A 299 2.55 -14.29 6.10
CA LEU A 299 2.27 -15.42 7.00
C LEU A 299 2.72 -15.17 8.43
N ARG A 300 3.82 -14.43 8.66
CA ARG A 300 4.22 -13.97 9.99
C ARG A 300 3.11 -13.14 10.62
N ALA A 301 2.60 -12.14 9.89
CA ALA A 301 1.49 -11.29 10.32
C ALA A 301 0.21 -12.09 10.61
N HIS A 302 -0.08 -13.08 9.76
CA HIS A 302 -1.26 -13.94 9.91
C HIS A 302 -1.19 -14.78 11.20
N ARG A 303 -0.04 -15.42 11.48
CA ARG A 303 0.18 -16.27 12.67
C ARG A 303 0.10 -15.48 13.98
N CYS A 304 0.74 -14.31 14.05
CA CYS A 304 0.76 -13.51 15.29
C CYS A 304 -0.51 -12.68 15.50
N ALA A 305 -1.45 -12.73 14.55
CA ALA A 305 -2.69 -11.96 14.55
C ALA A 305 -2.52 -10.45 14.75
N ARG A 306 -1.42 -9.91 14.24
CA ARG A 306 -1.10 -8.48 14.22
C ARG A 306 -0.82 -8.07 12.78
N PRO A 307 -1.54 -7.07 12.24
CA PRO A 307 -1.23 -6.54 10.93
C PRO A 307 0.20 -6.02 10.89
N LEU A 308 0.97 -6.39 9.87
CA LEU A 308 2.32 -5.86 9.64
C LEU A 308 2.34 -4.82 8.52
N TYR A 309 3.16 -3.80 8.70
CA TYR A 309 3.53 -2.86 7.64
C TYR A 309 4.85 -3.34 7.03
N LEU A 310 4.83 -3.67 5.74
CA LEU A 310 5.94 -4.29 5.03
C LEU A 310 6.44 -3.32 3.95
N GLU A 311 7.70 -2.92 4.01
CA GLU A 311 8.33 -2.06 3.01
C GLU A 311 9.17 -2.87 2.00
N ARG A 312 9.21 -2.39 0.76
CA ARG A 312 10.00 -2.96 -0.33
C ARG A 312 10.73 -1.86 -1.11
N PRO A 313 12.08 -1.90 -1.21
CA PRO A 313 12.98 -2.88 -0.56
C PRO A 313 12.86 -2.84 0.98
N ALA A 314 13.12 -3.98 1.63
CA ALA A 314 13.04 -4.06 3.08
C ALA A 314 14.09 -3.12 3.72
N PRO A 315 13.76 -2.45 4.85
CA PRO A 315 14.75 -1.71 5.61
C PRO A 315 15.92 -2.60 6.02
N LEU A 316 17.11 -1.99 6.17
CA LEU A 316 18.31 -2.73 6.56
C LEU A 316 18.07 -3.52 7.86
N GLY A 317 18.33 -4.83 7.82
CA GLY A 317 18.16 -5.72 8.97
C GLY A 317 16.76 -6.36 9.08
N ASP A 318 15.79 -5.93 8.30
CA ASP A 318 14.41 -6.45 8.28
C ASP A 318 14.17 -7.50 7.16
N ASP A 319 15.24 -7.93 6.50
CA ASP A 319 15.27 -8.85 5.35
C ASP A 319 15.22 -10.34 5.73
N PHE A 320 14.85 -10.68 6.97
CA PHE A 320 14.85 -12.06 7.48
C PHE A 320 13.49 -12.47 8.07
N GLU A 321 13.22 -13.77 8.02
CA GLU A 321 11.98 -14.36 8.53
C GLU A 321 12.19 -15.42 9.60
N GLY A 322 13.40 -15.98 9.72
CA GLY A 322 13.73 -16.94 10.76
C GLY A 322 15.14 -16.79 11.28
N VAL A 323 15.43 -17.49 12.35
CA VAL A 323 16.75 -17.52 12.99
C VAL A 323 17.23 -18.95 13.15
N LEU A 324 18.55 -19.10 13.16
CA LEU A 324 19.23 -20.34 13.55
C LEU A 324 20.35 -19.97 14.52
N VAL A 325 20.42 -20.63 15.67
CA VAL A 325 21.31 -20.23 16.75
C VAL A 325 22.31 -21.34 17.03
N LEU A 326 23.57 -21.08 16.68
CA LEU A 326 24.70 -21.93 16.99
C LEU A 326 25.19 -21.63 18.42
N VAL A 327 24.70 -22.40 19.38
CA VAL A 327 25.10 -22.29 20.79
C VAL A 327 26.25 -23.26 21.08
N THR A 328 27.43 -22.72 21.35
CA THR A 328 28.59 -23.54 21.75
C THR A 328 28.85 -23.43 23.25
N ASP A 329 29.54 -24.41 23.82
CA ASP A 329 30.08 -24.32 25.18
C ASP A 329 31.59 -24.04 25.19
N PRO A 330 32.21 -23.69 26.33
CA PRO A 330 33.66 -23.47 26.42
C PRO A 330 34.52 -24.70 26.09
N ALA A 331 33.93 -25.91 26.06
CA ALA A 331 34.60 -27.13 25.67
C ALA A 331 34.55 -27.38 24.14
N GLY A 332 33.92 -26.47 23.37
CA GLY A 332 33.81 -26.56 21.92
C GLY A 332 32.74 -27.54 21.44
N ARG A 333 31.74 -27.84 22.27
CA ARG A 333 30.58 -28.66 21.88
C ARG A 333 29.45 -27.77 21.37
N LEU A 334 28.69 -28.24 20.40
CA LEU A 334 27.54 -27.55 19.79
C LEU A 334 26.23 -28.11 20.33
N LEU A 335 25.31 -27.24 20.75
CA LEU A 335 23.95 -27.62 21.12
C LEU A 335 23.18 -28.06 19.89
N MET A 336 22.68 -29.29 19.92
CA MET A 336 21.92 -29.89 18.84
C MET A 336 20.55 -30.37 19.37
N HIS A 337 19.51 -30.09 18.60
CA HIS A 337 18.12 -30.46 18.79
C HIS A 337 17.70 -31.48 17.73
N LEU A 338 17.12 -32.60 18.13
CA LEU A 338 16.58 -33.60 17.22
C LEU A 338 15.13 -33.26 16.88
N ARG A 339 14.89 -32.85 15.65
CA ARG A 339 13.56 -32.43 15.17
C ARG A 339 12.59 -33.60 15.13
N ASP A 340 11.30 -33.32 15.28
CA ASP A 340 10.23 -34.31 15.09
C ASP A 340 10.21 -34.85 13.66
N THR A 341 9.60 -36.03 13.47
CA THR A 341 9.43 -36.66 12.15
C THR A 341 8.16 -36.17 11.42
N GLY A 342 7.52 -35.12 11.93
CA GLY A 342 6.28 -34.53 11.38
C GLY A 342 6.53 -33.65 10.15
N PRO A 343 5.48 -33.01 9.62
CA PRO A 343 5.59 -32.09 8.49
C PRO A 343 6.39 -30.83 8.88
N GLY A 344 7.39 -30.47 8.08
CA GLY A 344 8.23 -29.29 8.32
C GLY A 344 9.61 -29.43 7.67
N PRO A 345 10.47 -28.40 7.75
CA PRO A 345 11.84 -28.50 7.27
C PRO A 345 12.64 -29.52 8.11
N TRP A 346 13.42 -30.36 7.43
CA TRP A 346 14.38 -31.29 8.03
C TRP A 346 13.79 -32.23 9.10
N PRO A 347 12.72 -32.98 8.82
CA PRO A 347 12.10 -33.85 9.81
C PRO A 347 13.03 -35.00 10.22
N GLY A 348 13.21 -35.23 11.52
CA GLY A 348 14.13 -36.24 12.05
C GLY A 348 15.63 -35.91 11.93
N TYR A 349 15.98 -34.68 11.52
CA TYR A 349 17.37 -34.22 11.50
C TYR A 349 17.78 -33.63 12.85
N TRP A 350 19.07 -33.73 13.17
CA TRP A 350 19.70 -32.92 14.21
C TRP A 350 20.00 -31.54 13.65
N THR A 351 19.46 -30.49 14.29
CA THR A 351 19.70 -29.09 13.92
C THR A 351 20.10 -28.27 15.14
N PRO A 352 20.84 -27.17 14.98
CA PRO A 352 20.90 -26.15 16.03
C PRO A 352 19.49 -25.63 16.34
N PRO A 353 19.27 -25.07 17.54
CA PRO A 353 17.99 -24.44 17.86
C PRO A 353 17.65 -23.28 16.94
N GLY A 354 16.37 -23.01 16.75
CA GLY A 354 15.90 -21.84 16.02
C GLY A 354 14.54 -22.03 15.35
N GLY A 355 13.92 -20.92 15.00
CA GLY A 355 12.60 -20.92 14.43
C GLY A 355 12.27 -19.64 13.71
N TRP A 356 10.97 -19.35 13.64
CA TRP A 356 10.47 -18.23 12.85
C TRP A 356 10.37 -16.98 13.72
N ARG A 357 10.69 -15.85 13.11
CA ARG A 357 10.45 -14.54 13.70
C ARG A 357 8.96 -14.37 14.01
N GLU A 358 8.65 -13.84 15.17
CA GLU A 358 7.29 -13.46 15.55
C GLU A 358 7.14 -11.93 15.58
N GLY A 359 5.97 -11.44 15.17
CA GLY A 359 5.67 -10.00 15.21
C GLY A 359 6.75 -9.13 14.52
N ASP A 360 7.33 -8.23 15.31
CA ASP A 360 8.36 -7.26 14.95
C ASP A 360 9.75 -7.56 15.54
N GLU A 361 9.96 -8.72 16.16
CA GLU A 361 11.21 -9.10 16.83
C GLU A 361 12.48 -8.84 16.00
N SER A 362 13.54 -8.36 16.63
CA SER A 362 14.89 -8.43 16.08
C SER A 362 15.36 -9.87 15.95
N ALA A 363 16.44 -10.10 15.17
CA ALA A 363 17.01 -11.43 15.04
C ALA A 363 17.54 -11.95 16.38
N GLU A 364 18.03 -11.05 17.24
CA GLU A 364 18.50 -11.36 18.58
C GLU A 364 17.34 -11.74 19.52
N GLU A 365 16.22 -10.99 19.49
CA GLU A 365 15.04 -11.31 20.29
C GLU A 365 14.45 -12.67 19.90
N ALA A 366 14.29 -12.92 18.59
CA ALA A 366 13.86 -14.21 18.09
C ALA A 366 14.82 -15.33 18.51
N ALA A 367 16.14 -15.12 18.41
CA ALA A 367 17.14 -16.11 18.80
C ALA A 367 17.07 -16.46 20.30
N VAL A 368 16.92 -15.46 21.16
CA VAL A 368 16.79 -15.65 22.62
C VAL A 368 15.50 -16.42 22.92
N ARG A 369 14.37 -16.04 22.31
CA ARG A 369 13.09 -16.73 22.49
C ARG A 369 13.18 -18.20 22.08
N GLU A 370 13.63 -18.47 20.86
CA GLU A 370 13.70 -19.83 20.31
C GLU A 370 14.62 -20.73 21.12
N VAL A 371 15.80 -20.25 21.55
CA VAL A 371 16.71 -21.04 22.39
C VAL A 371 16.11 -21.32 23.77
N ARG A 372 15.38 -20.35 24.33
CA ARG A 372 14.68 -20.55 25.60
C ARG A 372 13.54 -21.57 25.46
N GLU A 373 12.76 -21.49 24.39
CA GLU A 373 11.64 -22.38 24.11
C GLU A 373 12.12 -23.81 23.83
N GLU A 374 13.12 -23.97 22.96
CA GLU A 374 13.58 -25.30 22.54
C GLU A 374 14.55 -25.96 23.53
N ALA A 375 15.33 -25.18 24.28
CA ALA A 375 16.41 -25.69 25.14
C ALA A 375 16.35 -25.27 26.61
N GLY A 376 15.41 -24.41 27.02
CA GLY A 376 15.21 -24.02 28.42
C GLY A 376 16.31 -23.13 29.00
N ILE A 377 17.20 -22.58 28.18
CA ILE A 377 18.36 -21.81 28.62
C ILE A 377 18.30 -20.35 28.14
N GLU A 378 18.89 -19.47 28.95
CA GLU A 378 19.07 -18.06 28.61
C GLU A 378 20.45 -17.87 27.96
N ILE A 379 20.48 -17.09 26.87
CA ILE A 379 21.69 -16.80 26.11
C ILE A 379 21.90 -15.30 25.94
N THR A 380 23.16 -14.88 25.85
CA THR A 380 23.54 -13.47 25.66
C THR A 380 24.75 -13.38 24.71
N GLY A 381 25.19 -12.17 24.37
CA GLY A 381 26.43 -12.00 23.57
C GLY A 381 26.35 -12.60 22.16
N LEU A 382 25.15 -12.57 21.56
CA LEU A 382 24.91 -13.06 20.21
C LEU A 382 25.74 -12.26 19.19
N ARG A 383 26.35 -12.97 18.24
CA ARG A 383 26.95 -12.38 17.05
C ARG A 383 26.33 -12.98 15.80
N THR A 384 26.02 -12.15 14.82
CA THR A 384 25.59 -12.63 13.50
C THR A 384 26.76 -13.31 12.79
N LEU A 385 26.49 -14.48 12.21
CA LEU A 385 27.40 -15.14 11.28
C LEU A 385 27.04 -14.76 9.85
N PRO A 386 28.03 -14.74 8.92
CA PRO A 386 27.73 -14.52 7.51
C PRO A 386 26.70 -15.55 7.04
N ALA A 387 25.65 -15.07 6.38
CA ALA A 387 24.59 -15.91 5.85
C ALA A 387 25.17 -16.98 4.92
N PRO A 388 24.54 -18.16 4.81
CA PRO A 388 25.05 -19.16 3.90
C PRO A 388 24.70 -18.71 2.48
N HIS A 389 25.47 -19.15 1.49
CA HIS A 389 25.06 -18.97 0.09
C HIS A 389 23.62 -19.52 -0.10
N PRO A 390 22.74 -18.85 -0.87
CA PRO A 390 21.36 -19.31 -1.11
C PRO A 390 21.22 -20.80 -1.47
N ASP A 391 22.26 -21.35 -2.11
CA ASP A 391 22.39 -22.76 -2.48
C ASP A 391 22.37 -23.75 -1.30
N HIS A 392 22.56 -23.27 -0.07
CA HIS A 392 22.51 -24.09 1.15
C HIS A 392 21.12 -24.10 1.83
N GLY A 393 20.09 -23.55 1.19
CA GLY A 393 18.70 -23.80 1.53
C GLY A 393 18.13 -22.98 2.70
N LEU A 394 18.77 -21.86 3.07
CA LEU A 394 18.30 -20.95 4.12
C LEU A 394 18.10 -19.51 3.58
N PRO A 395 17.20 -19.29 2.60
CA PRO A 395 17.13 -18.03 1.87
C PRO A 395 16.68 -16.81 2.69
N LEU A 396 16.12 -17.00 3.89
CA LEU A 396 15.53 -15.96 4.73
C LEU A 396 15.90 -16.10 6.22
N THR A 397 16.93 -16.90 6.53
CA THR A 397 17.29 -17.23 7.92
C THR A 397 18.54 -16.46 8.33
N ARG A 398 18.47 -15.72 9.43
CA ARG A 398 19.64 -15.13 10.06
C ARG A 398 20.31 -16.19 10.93
N VAL A 399 21.61 -16.38 10.76
CA VAL A 399 22.37 -17.33 11.60
C VAL A 399 23.16 -16.55 12.65
N LEU A 400 22.99 -16.92 13.90
CA LEU A 400 23.64 -16.29 15.04
C LEU A 400 24.46 -17.32 15.81
N HIS A 401 25.48 -16.84 16.52
CA HIS A 401 26.32 -17.65 17.37
C HIS A 401 26.46 -17.02 18.75
N THR A 402 26.49 -17.87 19.78
CA THR A 402 26.82 -17.49 21.15
C THR A 402 27.57 -18.62 21.86
N VAL A 403 28.25 -18.27 22.95
CA VAL A 403 28.88 -19.22 23.87
C VAL A 403 28.07 -19.25 25.15
N TRP A 404 27.55 -20.42 25.51
CA TRP A 404 26.83 -20.66 26.75
C TRP A 404 27.71 -21.45 27.73
N ASN A 405 27.90 -20.91 28.94
CA ASN A 405 28.79 -21.47 29.96
C ASN A 405 28.05 -22.21 31.10
N GLY A 406 26.78 -22.56 30.88
CA GLY A 406 25.96 -23.32 31.83
C GLY A 406 26.26 -24.83 31.81
N SER A 407 25.55 -25.58 32.64
CA SER A 407 25.71 -27.02 32.75
C SER A 407 24.72 -27.73 31.82
N GLU A 408 25.16 -28.78 31.13
CA GLU A 408 24.29 -29.60 30.25
C GLU A 408 23.05 -30.16 30.98
N LYS A 409 23.10 -30.30 32.30
CA LYS A 409 21.96 -30.69 33.14
C LYS A 409 20.84 -29.65 33.22
N ASP A 410 21.13 -28.41 32.85
CA ASP A 410 20.17 -27.30 32.85
C ASP A 410 19.36 -27.26 31.55
N LEU A 411 19.75 -28.03 30.53
CA LEU A 411 19.00 -28.16 29.30
C LEU A 411 17.65 -28.82 29.56
N GLN A 412 16.60 -28.21 29.02
CA GLN A 412 15.25 -28.74 29.07
C GLN A 412 14.70 -28.77 27.65
N LEU A 413 14.32 -29.95 27.18
CA LEU A 413 13.64 -30.08 25.90
C LEU A 413 12.30 -29.36 25.99
N GLY A 414 12.07 -28.46 25.03
CA GLY A 414 10.79 -27.77 24.87
C GLY A 414 9.65 -28.69 24.47
N ASP A 415 8.54 -28.08 24.05
CA ASP A 415 7.34 -28.79 23.61
C ASP A 415 7.48 -29.40 22.20
N GLU A 416 8.53 -29.04 21.46
CA GLU A 416 8.85 -29.53 20.12
C GLU A 416 10.19 -30.29 20.08
N GLY A 417 10.25 -31.33 19.26
CA GLY A 417 11.42 -32.18 19.07
C GLY A 417 11.53 -33.35 20.04
N GLN A 418 12.55 -34.18 19.81
CA GLN A 418 12.70 -35.49 20.43
C GLN A 418 13.84 -35.55 21.45
N ALA A 419 14.88 -34.73 21.28
CA ALA A 419 16.06 -34.74 22.14
C ALA A 419 16.90 -33.46 22.01
N LEU A 420 17.65 -33.14 23.07
CA LEU A 420 18.72 -32.14 23.08
C LEU A 420 20.01 -32.76 23.58
N ARG A 421 21.15 -32.29 23.08
CA ARG A 421 22.46 -32.59 23.66
C ARG A 421 23.55 -31.64 23.16
N LEU A 422 24.63 -31.55 23.93
CA LEU A 422 25.88 -30.94 23.47
C LEU A 422 26.73 -31.98 22.76
N VAL A 423 27.08 -31.73 21.49
CA VAL A 423 27.83 -32.65 20.63
C VAL A 423 29.22 -32.09 20.36
N PRO A 424 30.31 -32.85 20.55
CA PRO A 424 31.65 -32.44 20.12
C PRO A 424 31.65 -32.00 18.65
N MET A 425 32.32 -30.89 18.33
CA MET A 425 32.24 -30.25 17.00
C MET A 425 32.63 -31.19 15.86
N ASP A 426 33.61 -32.08 16.09
CA ASP A 426 34.12 -33.08 15.15
C ASP A 426 33.18 -34.28 14.96
N GLU A 427 32.22 -34.48 15.86
CA GLU A 427 31.20 -35.53 15.77
C GLU A 427 29.90 -35.05 15.11
N VAL A 428 29.68 -33.73 14.97
CA VAL A 428 28.41 -33.16 14.46
C VAL A 428 28.07 -33.70 13.07
N LEU A 429 29.03 -33.76 12.15
CA LEU A 429 28.80 -34.27 10.78
C LEU A 429 28.59 -35.79 10.72
N GLY A 430 28.85 -36.52 11.81
CA GLY A 430 28.51 -37.93 11.96
C GLY A 430 27.03 -38.16 12.28
N LEU A 431 26.29 -37.11 12.64
CA LEU A 431 24.85 -37.16 12.87
C LEU A 431 24.07 -36.97 11.56
N HIS A 432 22.78 -37.29 11.59
CA HIS A 432 21.88 -36.95 10.49
C HIS A 432 21.55 -35.46 10.51
N VAL A 433 22.38 -34.65 9.84
CA VAL A 433 22.32 -33.18 9.89
C VAL A 433 22.08 -32.54 8.51
N PRO A 434 21.52 -31.32 8.46
CA PRO A 434 21.37 -30.61 7.21
C PRO A 434 22.72 -30.25 6.56
N PRO A 435 22.81 -30.22 5.23
CA PRO A 435 24.05 -29.89 4.52
C PRO A 435 24.65 -28.52 4.87
N TYR A 436 23.81 -27.55 5.26
CA TYR A 436 24.29 -26.21 5.61
C TYR A 436 25.27 -26.21 6.80
N LEU A 437 25.24 -27.20 7.68
CA LEU A 437 26.16 -27.24 8.82
C LEU A 437 27.62 -27.36 8.37
N GLN A 438 27.89 -28.00 7.23
CA GLN A 438 29.26 -28.08 6.68
C GLN A 438 29.86 -26.69 6.42
N HIS A 439 29.03 -25.70 6.10
CA HIS A 439 29.47 -24.31 5.90
C HIS A 439 29.81 -23.62 7.22
N TYR A 440 29.02 -23.85 8.28
CA TYR A 440 29.13 -23.09 9.52
C TYR A 440 30.15 -23.64 10.51
N LEU A 441 30.34 -24.96 10.60
CA LEU A 441 31.26 -25.56 11.56
C LEU A 441 32.70 -24.99 11.45
N PRO A 442 33.27 -24.73 10.25
CA PRO A 442 34.57 -24.06 10.12
C PRO A 442 34.59 -22.64 10.71
N LEU A 443 33.49 -21.88 10.56
CA LEU A 443 33.37 -20.51 11.08
C LEU A 443 33.34 -20.45 12.62
N LEU A 444 32.94 -21.54 13.26
CA LEU A 444 32.92 -21.68 14.72
C LEU A 444 34.28 -22.05 15.30
N THR A 445 35.09 -22.81 14.55
CA THR A 445 36.41 -23.28 14.99
C THR A 445 37.55 -22.33 14.63
N GLY A 446 37.27 -21.25 13.88
CA GLY A 446 38.28 -20.31 13.38
C GLY A 446 39.06 -20.85 12.17
N SER A 447 38.60 -21.94 11.55
CA SER A 447 39.17 -22.55 10.37
C SER A 447 38.61 -21.88 9.11
N ARG A 448 39.46 -21.52 8.12
CA ARG A 448 38.96 -20.99 6.84
C ARG A 448 38.21 -22.10 6.09
N PRO A 449 36.99 -21.85 5.57
CA PRO A 449 36.30 -22.83 4.73
C PRO A 449 37.14 -23.08 3.47
N GLU A 450 37.45 -24.35 3.19
CA GLU A 450 38.07 -24.75 1.92
C GLU A 450 37.07 -24.48 0.78
N GLY A 451 37.37 -23.54 -0.11
CA GLY A 451 36.65 -23.40 -1.39
C GLY A 451 36.06 -22.02 -1.73
N VAL A 452 36.09 -21.02 -0.86
CA VAL A 452 35.66 -19.65 -1.25
C VAL A 452 36.83 -18.92 -1.92
N ARG A 453 36.87 -18.94 -3.26
CA ARG A 453 37.75 -18.04 -4.03
C ARG A 453 37.20 -16.62 -3.92
N SER A 454 38.12 -15.68 -3.69
CA SER A 454 37.91 -14.23 -3.56
C SER A 454 37.22 -13.60 -4.76
#